data_AF-A0A0W4ZJA5-F1
#
_entry.id   AF-A0A0W4ZJA5-F1
#
_cell.length_a   1.000
_cell.length_b   1.000
_cell.length_c   1.000
_cell.angle_alpha   90.00
_cell.angle_beta   90.00
_cell.angle_gamma   90.00
#
_symmetry.space_group_name_H-M   'P 1'
#
loop_
_entity.id
_entity.type
_entity.pdbx_description
1 polymer ?
#
loop_
_entity_poly.entity_id
_entity_poly.type
_entity_poly.pdbx_seq_one_letter_code
_entity_poly.pdbx_strand_id
1 'polypeptide(L)'
;MIKKPNKDELNALWHNYEIICSIFYRNKNQHHGQVWWKYVSMLRQKLRLYFLLPLHSREKQQKKILTFIPNAYLYFSSIIAQGQFPKLGIVLFTIIASIRYIFWKDETVRENIQEIDSEDMGEVVDICS
;
A
#
# COMPACT_ATOMS: atom_id res chain seq x y z
N MET A 1 -5.00 -9.63 12.03
CA MET A 1 -6.21 -10.30 11.48
C MET A 1 -6.47 -9.78 10.06
N ILE A 2 -7.04 -10.59 9.15
CA ILE A 2 -7.40 -10.09 7.80
C ILE A 2 -8.65 -9.23 7.90
N LYS A 3 -8.56 -8.03 7.37
CA LYS A 3 -9.64 -7.05 7.34
C LYS A 3 -10.45 -7.24 6.07
N LYS A 4 -11.77 -7.25 6.22
CA LYS A 4 -12.69 -7.07 5.09
C LYS A 4 -12.76 -5.56 4.78
N PRO A 5 -12.39 -5.12 3.58
CA PRO A 5 -12.38 -3.69 3.25
C PRO A 5 -13.78 -3.11 3.21
N ASN A 6 -13.93 -1.86 3.67
CA ASN A 6 -15.14 -1.07 3.44
C ASN A 6 -15.18 -0.51 2.00
N LYS A 7 -16.24 0.22 1.64
CA LYS A 7 -16.42 0.75 0.28
C LYS A 7 -15.30 1.72 -0.14
N ASP A 8 -14.91 2.62 0.75
CA ASP A 8 -13.89 3.64 0.45
C ASP A 8 -12.50 3.01 0.31
N GLU A 9 -12.20 2.00 1.13
CA GLU A 9 -10.99 1.19 1.03
C GLU A 9 -10.96 0.37 -0.27
N LEU A 10 -12.10 -0.13 -0.74
CA LEU A 10 -12.19 -0.78 -2.05
C LEU A 10 -11.94 0.22 -3.19
N ASN A 11 -12.43 1.44 -3.09
CA ASN A 11 -12.16 2.49 -4.08
C ASN A 11 -10.67 2.86 -4.09
N ALA A 12 -10.06 3.03 -2.92
CA ALA A 12 -8.62 3.27 -2.79
C ALA A 12 -7.80 2.11 -3.37
N LEU A 13 -8.20 0.86 -3.10
CA LEU A 13 -7.59 -0.33 -3.67
C LEU A 13 -7.70 -0.38 -5.20
N TRP A 14 -8.86 0.02 -5.74
CA TRP A 14 -9.08 0.10 -7.18
C TRP A 14 -8.18 1.16 -7.82
N HIS A 15 -8.09 2.34 -7.22
CA HIS A 15 -7.21 3.40 -7.68
C HIS A 15 -5.73 2.96 -7.69
N ASN A 16 -5.27 2.29 -6.63
CA ASN A 16 -3.95 1.66 -6.59
C ASN A 16 -3.73 0.68 -7.75
N TYR A 17 -4.74 -0.12 -8.09
CA TYR A 17 -4.69 -1.05 -9.22
C TYR A 17 -4.58 -0.33 -10.57
N GLU A 18 -5.34 0.76 -10.78
CA GLU A 18 -5.27 1.58 -12.00
C GLU A 18 -3.89 2.24 -12.17
N ILE A 19 -3.31 2.76 -11.08
CA ILE A 19 -1.95 3.30 -11.10
C ILE A 19 -0.95 2.22 -11.49
N ILE A 20 -1.02 1.03 -10.89
CA ILE A 20 -0.14 -0.09 -11.26
C ILE A 20 -0.30 -0.46 -12.74
N CYS A 21 -1.53 -0.51 -13.26
CA CYS A 21 -1.77 -0.74 -14.68
C CYS A 21 -1.10 0.35 -15.54
N SER A 22 -1.27 1.62 -15.18
CA SER A 22 -0.67 2.76 -15.88
C SER A 22 0.86 2.68 -15.90
N ILE A 23 1.47 2.39 -14.75
CA ILE A 23 2.92 2.16 -14.63
C ILE A 23 3.35 1.00 -15.53
N PHE A 24 2.62 -0.12 -15.46
CA PHE A 24 2.93 -1.33 -16.21
C PHE A 24 2.92 -1.06 -17.72
N TYR A 25 1.89 -0.39 -18.24
CA TYR A 25 1.79 -0.12 -19.68
C TYR A 25 2.85 0.87 -20.16
N ARG A 26 3.10 1.96 -19.41
CA ARG A 26 4.05 3.00 -19.82
C ARG A 26 5.51 2.54 -19.77
N ASN A 27 5.87 1.70 -18.81
CA ASN A 27 7.28 1.40 -18.52
C ASN A 27 7.72 -0.01 -18.96
N LYS A 28 6.82 -0.79 -19.62
CA LYS A 28 7.11 -2.18 -20.03
C LYS A 28 8.37 -2.28 -20.89
N ASN A 29 8.50 -1.41 -21.88
CA ASN A 29 9.61 -1.49 -22.83
C ASN A 29 10.96 -1.14 -22.19
N GLN A 30 10.96 -0.39 -21.08
CA GLN A 30 12.18 0.07 -20.40
C GLN A 30 12.68 -0.91 -19.33
N HIS A 31 11.78 -1.66 -18.70
CA HIS A 31 12.10 -2.38 -17.46
C HIS A 31 11.72 -3.86 -17.44
N HIS A 32 11.28 -4.44 -18.57
CA HIS A 32 10.83 -5.84 -18.62
C HIS A 32 11.84 -6.87 -18.08
N GLY A 33 13.15 -6.60 -18.17
CA GLY A 33 14.22 -7.47 -17.65
C GLY A 33 14.56 -7.28 -16.18
N GLN A 34 14.01 -6.27 -15.51
CA GLN A 34 14.35 -5.94 -14.12
C GLN A 34 13.61 -6.86 -13.13
N VAL A 35 14.29 -7.28 -12.05
CA VAL A 35 13.68 -8.18 -11.06
C VAL A 35 12.47 -7.53 -10.40
N TRP A 36 12.56 -6.25 -10.03
CA TRP A 36 11.43 -5.51 -9.43
C TRP A 36 10.23 -5.39 -10.39
N TRP A 37 10.46 -5.41 -11.71
CA TRP A 37 9.38 -5.39 -12.71
C TRP A 37 8.50 -6.65 -12.66
N LYS A 38 9.12 -7.80 -12.37
CA LYS A 38 8.39 -9.05 -12.12
C LYS A 38 7.44 -8.89 -10.93
N TYR A 39 7.83 -8.17 -9.89
CA TYR A 39 6.98 -7.89 -8.73
C TYR A 39 5.82 -6.94 -9.06
N VAL A 40 6.04 -5.91 -9.90
CA VAL A 40 4.94 -5.08 -10.43
C VAL A 40 3.94 -5.94 -11.22
N SER A 41 4.44 -6.82 -12.09
CA SER A 41 3.63 -7.71 -12.92
C SER A 41 2.78 -8.68 -12.06
N MET A 42 3.39 -9.27 -11.04
CA MET A 42 2.72 -10.16 -10.09
C MET A 42 1.68 -9.42 -9.25
N LEU A 43 1.99 -8.21 -8.76
CA LEU A 43 1.06 -7.40 -7.97
C LEU A 43 -0.19 -7.05 -8.80
N ARG A 44 0.01 -6.59 -10.04
CA ARG A 44 -1.07 -6.31 -11.00
C ARG A 44 -1.97 -7.52 -11.18
N GLN A 45 -1.39 -8.70 -11.43
CA GLN A 45 -2.16 -9.92 -11.63
C GLN A 45 -2.91 -10.33 -10.36
N LYS A 46 -2.30 -10.23 -9.18
CA LYS A 46 -2.95 -10.57 -7.91
C LYS A 46 -4.13 -9.64 -7.60
N LEU A 47 -4.00 -8.34 -7.86
CA LEU A 47 -5.08 -7.36 -7.69
C LEU A 47 -6.20 -7.59 -8.71
N ARG A 48 -5.87 -7.82 -9.98
CA ARG A 48 -6.86 -8.19 -11.01
C ARG A 48 -7.67 -9.41 -10.58
N LEU A 49 -7.00 -10.46 -10.09
CA LEU A 49 -7.68 -11.65 -9.60
C LEU A 49 -8.57 -11.34 -8.39
N TYR A 50 -8.14 -10.49 -7.45
CA TYR A 50 -8.97 -10.10 -6.32
C TYR A 50 -10.30 -9.46 -6.76
N PHE A 51 -10.27 -8.58 -7.77
CA PHE A 51 -11.47 -7.92 -8.28
C PHE A 51 -12.38 -8.85 -9.09
N LEU A 52 -11.80 -9.78 -9.87
CA LEU A 52 -12.56 -10.74 -10.67
C LEU A 52 -13.15 -11.90 -9.85
N LEU A 53 -12.54 -12.24 -8.71
CA LEU A 53 -13.00 -13.38 -7.90
C LEU A 53 -14.32 -13.09 -7.18
N PRO A 54 -15.19 -14.12 -7.02
CA PRO A 54 -16.36 -14.05 -6.16
C PRO A 54 -16.00 -13.72 -4.71
N LEU A 55 -16.92 -13.07 -3.99
CA LEU A 55 -16.70 -12.56 -2.63
C LEU A 55 -16.16 -13.63 -1.66
N HIS A 56 -16.69 -14.85 -1.70
CA HIS A 56 -16.25 -15.96 -0.83
C HIS A 56 -14.78 -16.37 -1.07
N SER A 57 -14.26 -16.16 -2.29
CA SER A 57 -12.88 -16.50 -2.66
C SER A 57 -11.88 -15.36 -2.41
N ARG A 58 -12.38 -14.15 -2.08
CA ARG A 58 -11.53 -12.95 -1.92
C ARG A 58 -10.61 -13.03 -0.72
N GLU A 59 -11.04 -13.61 0.40
CA GLU A 59 -10.19 -13.73 1.60
C GLU A 59 -8.93 -14.56 1.32
N LYS A 60 -9.07 -15.68 0.59
CA LYS A 60 -7.92 -16.49 0.15
C LYS A 60 -6.98 -15.69 -0.73
N GLN A 61 -7.51 -14.83 -1.59
CA GLN A 61 -6.70 -13.96 -2.42
C GLN A 61 -6.04 -12.82 -1.61
N GLN A 62 -6.70 -12.27 -0.60
CA GLN A 62 -6.10 -11.31 0.34
C GLN A 62 -4.89 -11.93 1.05
N LYS A 63 -5.01 -13.18 1.54
CA LYS A 63 -3.89 -13.93 2.13
C LYS A 63 -2.70 -13.97 1.17
N LYS A 64 -2.94 -14.34 -0.09
CA LYS A 64 -1.90 -14.40 -1.13
C LYS A 64 -1.28 -13.04 -1.50
N ILE A 65 -2.01 -11.94 -1.29
CA ILE A 65 -1.49 -10.59 -1.49
C ILE A 65 -0.65 -10.19 -0.27
N LEU A 66 -1.16 -10.38 0.93
CA LEU A 66 -0.46 -10.08 2.19
C LEU A 66 0.87 -10.84 2.31
N THR A 67 0.92 -12.13 1.94
CA THR A 67 2.17 -12.90 1.94
C THR A 67 3.17 -12.47 0.86
N PHE A 68 2.70 -11.78 -0.19
CA PHE A 68 3.54 -11.26 -1.26
C PHE A 68 4.15 -9.89 -0.90
N ILE A 69 3.48 -9.10 -0.06
CA ILE A 69 3.88 -7.74 0.32
C ILE A 69 5.32 -7.64 0.83
N PRO A 70 5.82 -8.50 1.75
CA PRO A 70 7.19 -8.36 2.27
C PRO A 70 8.26 -8.45 1.18
N ASN A 71 8.13 -9.41 0.26
CA ASN A 71 9.06 -9.54 -0.85
C ASN A 71 8.97 -8.33 -1.78
N ALA A 72 7.75 -7.93 -2.17
CA ALA A 72 7.56 -6.81 -3.07
C ALA A 72 8.06 -5.48 -2.46
N TYR A 73 7.89 -5.29 -1.15
CA TYR A 73 8.49 -4.20 -0.39
C TYR A 73 10.01 -4.18 -0.55
N LEU A 74 10.69 -5.31 -0.34
CA LEU A 74 12.14 -5.42 -0.47
C LEU A 74 12.64 -5.02 -1.86
N TYR A 75 11.97 -5.49 -2.92
CA TYR A 75 12.37 -5.17 -4.29
C TYR A 75 11.99 -3.76 -4.72
N PHE A 76 10.98 -3.14 -4.11
CA PHE A 76 10.62 -1.75 -4.44
C PHE A 76 11.47 -0.76 -3.65
N SER A 77 11.82 -1.06 -2.40
CA SER A 77 12.75 -0.24 -1.61
C SER A 77 14.18 -0.30 -2.16
N SER A 78 14.59 -1.42 -2.77
CA SER A 78 15.89 -1.50 -3.44
C SER A 78 16.01 -0.57 -4.65
N ILE A 79 14.92 -0.29 -5.38
CA ILE A 79 14.92 0.72 -6.47
C ILE A 79 15.28 2.10 -5.92
N ILE A 80 14.76 2.44 -4.73
CA ILE A 80 15.03 3.71 -4.05
C ILE A 80 16.50 3.74 -3.61
N ALA A 81 16.96 2.68 -2.95
CA ALA A 81 18.34 2.57 -2.46
C ALA A 81 19.39 2.63 -3.57
N GLN A 82 19.11 2.03 -4.73
CA GLN A 82 19.99 2.06 -5.90
C GLN A 82 20.03 3.43 -6.60
N GLY A 83 19.09 4.33 -6.32
CA GLY A 83 19.07 5.69 -6.85
C GLY A 83 18.73 5.84 -8.33
N GLN A 84 18.49 4.74 -9.07
CA GLN A 84 18.22 4.80 -10.52
C GLN A 84 16.83 5.36 -10.83
N PHE A 85 15.79 4.92 -10.09
CA PHE A 85 14.39 5.34 -10.31
C PHE A 85 13.65 5.63 -9.00
N PRO A 86 14.16 6.52 -8.12
CA PRO A 86 13.63 6.70 -6.77
C PRO A 86 12.18 7.19 -6.75
N LYS A 87 11.79 8.05 -7.70
CA LYS A 87 10.40 8.53 -7.84
C LYS A 87 9.43 7.37 -8.08
N LEU A 88 9.79 6.47 -8.99
CA LEU A 88 8.99 5.28 -9.28
C LEU A 88 8.97 4.33 -8.07
N GLY A 89 10.13 4.13 -7.44
CA GLY A 89 10.25 3.33 -6.22
C GLY A 89 9.32 3.81 -5.09
N ILE A 90 9.26 5.12 -4.84
CA ILE A 90 8.38 5.72 -3.82
C ILE A 90 6.90 5.49 -4.17
N VAL A 91 6.50 5.63 -5.43
CA VAL A 91 5.12 5.33 -5.86
C VAL A 91 4.78 3.86 -5.65
N LEU A 92 5.68 2.94 -6.00
CA LEU A 92 5.45 1.51 -5.80
C LEU A 92 5.41 1.14 -4.30
N PHE A 93 6.28 1.75 -3.50
CA PHE A 93 6.31 1.60 -2.03
C PHE A 93 5.00 2.06 -1.39
N THR A 94 4.51 3.25 -1.74
CA THR A 94 3.27 3.82 -1.20
C THR A 94 2.05 2.97 -1.56
N ILE A 95 1.99 2.44 -2.78
CA ILE A 95 0.92 1.51 -3.19
C ILE A 95 0.94 0.24 -2.34
N ILE A 96 2.10 -0.36 -2.09
CA ILE A 96 2.18 -1.54 -1.22
C ILE A 96 1.74 -1.23 0.21
N ALA A 97 2.18 -0.11 0.76
CA ALA A 97 1.79 0.32 2.10
C ALA A 97 0.27 0.50 2.21
N SER A 98 -0.34 1.16 1.21
CA SER A 98 -1.79 1.34 1.10
C SER A 98 -2.53 0.00 1.04
N ILE A 99 -2.07 -0.93 0.18
CA ILE A 99 -2.68 -2.28 0.08
C ILE A 99 -2.56 -3.04 1.40
N ARG A 100 -1.41 -2.97 2.08
CA ARG A 100 -1.21 -3.61 3.39
C ARG A 100 -2.20 -3.05 4.40
N TYR A 101 -2.32 -1.73 4.49
CA TYR A 101 -3.25 -1.06 5.40
C TYR A 101 -4.71 -1.46 5.16
N ILE A 102 -5.13 -1.59 3.89
CA ILE A 102 -6.50 -1.98 3.54
C ILE A 102 -6.81 -3.42 3.95
N PHE A 103 -5.87 -4.35 3.76
CA PHE A 103 -6.10 -5.78 4.02
C PHE A 103 -5.72 -6.26 5.42
N TRP A 104 -4.91 -5.49 6.15
CA TRP A 104 -4.45 -5.84 7.48
C TRP A 104 -5.12 -4.97 8.55
N LYS A 105 -5.76 -5.59 9.53
CA LYS A 105 -6.22 -4.91 10.74
C LYS A 105 -5.08 -4.95 11.76
N ASP A 106 -4.46 -3.80 12.02
CA ASP A 106 -3.63 -3.65 13.22
C ASP A 106 -4.54 -3.40 14.43
N GLU A 107 -4.33 -4.20 15.46
CA GLU A 107 -5.01 -4.10 16.76
C GLU A 107 -4.34 -3.03 17.63
N THR A 108 -3.04 -2.77 17.40
CA THR A 108 -2.16 -1.93 18.22
C THR A 108 -2.34 -0.42 18.06
N VAL A 109 -2.99 0.08 16.99
CA VAL A 109 -3.08 1.53 16.74
C VAL A 109 -4.31 2.18 17.39
N ARG A 110 -5.29 1.38 17.85
CA ARG A 110 -6.53 1.93 18.42
C ARG A 110 -6.40 2.39 19.86
N GLU A 111 -5.41 1.89 20.60
CA GLU A 111 -5.22 2.27 22.01
C GLU A 111 -4.46 3.60 22.15
N ASN A 112 -3.59 3.96 21.19
CA ASN A 112 -2.73 5.16 21.33
C ASN A 112 -3.36 6.49 20.86
N ILE A 113 -4.53 6.49 20.22
CA ILE A 113 -5.18 7.75 19.76
C ILE A 113 -6.05 8.37 20.87
N GLN A 114 -6.51 7.58 21.84
CA GLN A 114 -7.36 8.11 22.92
C GLN A 114 -6.59 8.81 24.05
N GLU A 115 -5.26 8.65 24.14
CA GLU A 115 -4.45 9.27 25.21
C GLU A 115 -3.84 10.63 24.84
N ILE A 116 -3.82 11.02 23.55
CA ILE A 116 -3.15 12.28 23.12
C ILE A 116 -4.12 13.48 23.11
N ASP A 117 -5.44 13.26 23.07
CA ASP A 117 -6.43 14.36 23.00
C ASP A 117 -6.80 14.99 24.36
N SER A 118 -6.18 14.59 25.48
CA SER A 118 -6.49 15.13 26.82
C SER A 118 -5.40 15.95 27.51
N GLU A 119 -4.17 16.03 26.97
CA GLU A 119 -3.06 16.75 27.62
C GLU A 119 -2.28 17.62 26.64
N ASP A 120 -2.89 18.71 26.13
CA ASP A 120 -2.19 20.01 25.99
C ASP A 120 -3.17 21.14 25.65
N MET A 121 -3.86 21.69 26.66
CA MET A 121 -4.43 23.03 26.55
C MET A 121 -3.35 24.00 27.03
N GLY A 122 -2.35 24.23 26.17
CA GLY A 122 -1.29 25.19 26.42
C GLY A 122 -1.87 26.52 26.88
N GLU A 123 -1.49 26.94 28.08
CA GLU A 123 -1.87 28.21 28.66
C GLU A 123 -1.29 29.33 27.78
N VAL A 124 -2.17 30.14 27.19
CA VAL A 124 -1.77 31.31 26.42
C VAL A 124 -1.27 32.36 27.41
N VAL A 125 0.05 32.40 27.62
CA VAL A 125 0.68 33.49 28.37
C VAL A 125 0.55 34.75 27.52
N ASP A 126 -0.32 35.64 27.95
CA ASP A 126 -0.48 36.99 27.39
C ASP A 126 0.77 37.81 27.73
N ILE A 127 1.73 37.87 26.80
CA ILE A 127 2.85 38.81 26.90
C ILE A 127 2.37 40.14 26.31
N CYS A 128 1.62 40.89 27.11
CA CYS A 128 1.40 42.31 26.86
C CYS A 128 2.54 43.13 27.52
N SER A 129 3.30 43.80 26.64
CA SER A 129 4.10 45.04 26.79
C SER A 129 4.97 45.27 28.03
#